data_AF-A0A8C8ZMD6-F1
#
_entry.id   AF-A0A8C8ZMD6-F1
#
_cell.length_a   1.000
_cell.length_b   1.000
_cell.length_c   1.000
_cell.angle_alpha   90.00
_cell.angle_beta   90.00
_cell.angle_gamma   90.00
#
_symmetry.space_group_name_H-M   'P 1'
#
loop_
_entity.id
_entity.type
_entity.pdbx_description
1 polymer ?
#
loop_
_entity_poly.entity_id
_entity_poly.type
_entity_poly.pdbx_seq_one_letter_code
_entity_poly.pdbx_strand_id
1 'polypeptide(L)'
;EDNKRPCLEFSQLNVKDSFRDLFNPRIEIILMMYTRNNLNCAEPLFEHNNSLNINFNTQKKTVWLIHGYRPMGSIPSWLQNFLRILLNEEDVNIIVVDWNRGATTFIYNRAVKNTRKVAENLSRHIKNLLKHGASLDNFHFIGVSLGAHISGFVGKTFHGQLGRITGLDPAGPKFSGKPSYSRLDYTDAKFVDVIHSDSNGLGIKEPLGHIDFYPNGGTKQPGCPKSIFSGIEYIKCDHQRAVYLFMASLETNCNFISFPCHSYKDYKTSLCVDCDSFNETSCPWLGYQAELLKGVLRERMQGGTLRTTVFLDTSGRYPFCTYYFVLSIIVLDKTMKDGYISFKLLNQFGMTEEPKLYEKNQPFYKLQEVKILAQFLNDVESISSIGLTYFQSSNLQCSTCKYRIQSLMLKSLTYPKRPPLCRYNIALKEKEEVFLNLDTCTPKKT
;
A
#
# COMPACT_ATOMS: atom_id res chain seq x y z
N GLU A 1 -26.32 -39.42 -14.10
CA GLU A 1 -25.44 -38.47 -14.82
C GLU A 1 -25.50 -37.15 -14.06
N ASP A 2 -24.40 -36.78 -13.41
CA ASP A 2 -24.32 -35.54 -12.62
C ASP A 2 -24.42 -34.33 -13.56
N ASN A 3 -25.60 -33.71 -13.58
CA ASN A 3 -25.89 -32.49 -14.30
C ASN A 3 -25.22 -31.29 -13.59
N LYS A 4 -23.89 -31.28 -13.51
CA LYS A 4 -23.13 -30.18 -12.92
C LYS A 4 -23.20 -28.98 -13.86
N ARG A 5 -23.81 -27.90 -13.37
CA ARG A 5 -23.88 -26.60 -14.06
C ARG A 5 -22.47 -26.16 -14.49
N PRO A 6 -22.28 -25.64 -15.72
CA PRO A 6 -20.98 -25.14 -16.14
C PRO A 6 -20.56 -23.96 -15.27
N CYS A 7 -19.28 -23.91 -14.92
CA CYS A 7 -18.68 -22.80 -14.18
C CYS A 7 -18.82 -21.50 -14.98
N LEU A 8 -19.08 -20.39 -14.29
CA LEU A 8 -18.93 -19.09 -14.93
C LEU A 8 -17.44 -18.83 -15.22
N GLU A 9 -17.18 -18.24 -16.37
CA GLU A 9 -15.85 -17.80 -16.74
C GLU A 9 -15.85 -16.28 -16.93
N PHE A 10 -14.71 -15.67 -16.59
CA PHE A 10 -14.49 -14.26 -16.86
C PHE A 10 -14.57 -14.02 -18.38
N SER A 11 -15.31 -12.98 -18.79
CA SER A 11 -15.54 -12.64 -20.19
C SER A 11 -14.24 -12.56 -20.98
N GLN A 12 -14.06 -13.49 -21.92
CA GLN A 12 -12.91 -13.55 -22.81
C GLN A 12 -13.14 -12.64 -24.01
N LEU A 13 -12.62 -11.42 -23.92
CA LEU A 13 -12.71 -10.41 -24.98
C LEU A 13 -11.33 -10.16 -25.58
N ASN A 14 -11.30 -9.64 -26.80
CA ASN A 14 -10.07 -9.25 -27.46
C ASN A 14 -10.19 -7.86 -28.11
N VAL A 15 -9.12 -7.41 -28.76
CA VAL A 15 -9.07 -6.10 -29.42
C VAL A 15 -10.19 -5.87 -30.44
N LYS A 16 -10.70 -6.92 -31.10
CA LYS A 16 -11.83 -6.80 -32.04
C LYS A 16 -13.12 -6.38 -31.34
N ASP A 17 -13.30 -6.73 -30.07
CA ASP A 17 -14.45 -6.29 -29.28
C ASP A 17 -14.38 -4.77 -29.01
N SER A 18 -13.20 -4.21 -28.78
CA SER A 18 -13.03 -2.75 -28.68
C SER A 18 -13.36 -2.03 -29.98
N PHE A 19 -13.05 -2.61 -31.14
CA PHE A 19 -13.51 -2.08 -32.44
C PHE A 19 -15.02 -2.19 -32.62
N ARG A 20 -15.62 -3.33 -32.23
CA ARG A 20 -17.09 -3.52 -32.29
C ARG A 20 -17.82 -2.53 -31.40
N ASP A 21 -17.30 -2.26 -30.20
CA ASP A 21 -17.87 -1.31 -29.26
C ASP A 21 -17.93 0.13 -29.83
N LEU A 22 -17.06 0.51 -30.79
CA LEU A 22 -17.13 1.82 -31.45
C LEU A 22 -18.50 2.06 -32.12
N PHE A 23 -19.08 1.02 -32.70
CA PHE A 23 -20.32 1.07 -33.47
C PHE A 23 -21.54 0.54 -32.72
N ASN A 24 -21.35 -0.49 -31.87
CA ASN A 24 -22.43 -1.11 -31.11
C ASN A 24 -22.04 -1.27 -29.64
N PRO A 25 -22.11 -0.20 -28.83
CA PRO A 25 -21.68 -0.24 -27.45
C PRO A 25 -22.62 -1.10 -26.61
N ARG A 26 -22.04 -2.00 -25.81
CA ARG A 26 -22.77 -2.91 -24.92
C ARG A 26 -22.19 -2.85 -23.52
N ILE A 27 -23.04 -3.11 -22.53
CA ILE A 27 -22.63 -3.28 -21.14
C ILE A 27 -23.28 -4.54 -20.61
N GLU A 28 -22.45 -5.42 -20.07
CA GLU A 28 -22.84 -6.66 -19.42
C GLU A 28 -22.03 -6.77 -18.14
N ILE A 29 -22.69 -7.21 -17.07
CA ILE A 29 -22.12 -7.30 -15.73
C ILE A 29 -22.43 -8.71 -15.23
N ILE A 30 -21.39 -9.50 -15.01
CA ILE A 30 -21.48 -10.85 -14.48
C ILE A 30 -20.92 -10.82 -13.05
N LEU A 31 -21.72 -11.32 -12.10
CA LEU A 31 -21.34 -11.44 -10.70
C LEU A 31 -20.91 -12.87 -10.43
N MET A 32 -19.60 -13.09 -10.49
CA MET A 32 -18.98 -14.41 -10.30
C MET A 32 -18.62 -14.59 -8.83
N MET A 33 -19.28 -15.55 -8.18
CA MET A 33 -19.09 -15.87 -6.78
C MET A 33 -18.09 -17.01 -6.59
N TYR A 34 -17.15 -16.77 -5.68
CA TYR A 34 -16.18 -17.75 -5.19
C TYR A 34 -16.24 -17.82 -3.67
N THR A 35 -16.07 -19.01 -3.15
CA THR A 35 -15.93 -19.35 -1.73
C THR A 35 -14.84 -20.42 -1.61
N ARG A 36 -14.47 -20.81 -0.37
CA ARG A 36 -13.56 -21.93 -0.15
C ARG A 36 -14.07 -23.26 -0.73
N ASN A 37 -15.37 -23.40 -0.95
CA ASN A 37 -16.00 -24.62 -1.49
C ASN A 37 -15.91 -24.73 -3.02
N ASN A 38 -15.65 -23.62 -3.73
CA ASN A 38 -15.67 -23.57 -5.20
C ASN A 38 -14.52 -22.71 -5.78
N LEU A 39 -13.30 -22.92 -5.28
CA LEU A 39 -12.09 -22.15 -5.61
C LEU A 39 -11.86 -21.92 -7.12
N ASN A 40 -12.11 -22.93 -7.94
CA ASN A 40 -11.80 -22.93 -9.38
C ASN A 40 -13.04 -22.86 -10.28
N CYS A 41 -14.24 -22.79 -9.70
CA CYS A 41 -15.49 -22.85 -10.45
C CYS A 41 -16.42 -21.75 -9.96
N ALA A 42 -16.42 -20.61 -10.65
CA ALA A 42 -17.32 -19.53 -10.28
C ALA A 42 -18.77 -19.96 -10.45
N GLU A 43 -19.59 -19.56 -9.49
CA GLU A 43 -21.03 -19.73 -9.56
C GLU A 43 -21.71 -18.36 -9.65
N PRO A 44 -22.92 -18.25 -10.21
CA PRO A 44 -23.65 -16.99 -10.16
C PRO A 44 -24.02 -16.66 -8.71
N LEU A 45 -24.00 -15.38 -8.35
CA LEU A 45 -24.44 -14.91 -7.03
C LEU A 45 -25.93 -15.18 -6.77
N PHE A 46 -26.75 -15.09 -7.82
CA PHE A 46 -28.19 -15.34 -7.77
C PHE A 46 -28.58 -16.43 -8.76
N GLU A 47 -29.53 -17.26 -8.36
CA GLU A 47 -30.16 -18.23 -9.25
C GLU A 47 -31.12 -17.55 -10.24
N HIS A 48 -31.59 -18.30 -11.26
CA HIS A 48 -32.46 -17.77 -12.31
C HIS A 48 -33.79 -17.18 -11.77
N ASN A 49 -34.25 -17.63 -10.62
CA ASN A 49 -35.44 -17.13 -9.91
C ASN A 49 -35.12 -15.95 -8.95
N ASN A 50 -33.91 -15.37 -9.02
CA ASN A 50 -33.37 -14.35 -8.12
C ASN A 50 -33.19 -14.78 -6.65
N SER A 51 -33.29 -16.07 -6.31
CA SER A 51 -32.89 -16.56 -4.99
C SER A 51 -31.37 -16.49 -4.86
N LEU A 52 -30.86 -16.38 -3.63
CA LEU A 52 -29.43 -16.49 -3.39
C LEU A 52 -28.93 -17.88 -3.77
N ASN A 53 -27.72 -17.91 -4.30
CA ASN A 53 -26.97 -19.15 -4.42
C ASN A 53 -26.78 -19.77 -3.02
N ILE A 54 -26.99 -21.08 -2.91
CA ILE A 54 -26.90 -21.85 -1.66
C ILE A 54 -25.52 -21.77 -0.98
N ASN A 55 -24.47 -21.54 -1.75
CA ASN A 55 -23.10 -21.39 -1.24
C ASN A 55 -22.81 -19.98 -0.69
N PHE A 56 -23.69 -19.00 -0.92
CA PHE A 56 -23.55 -17.66 -0.35
C PHE A 56 -23.98 -17.65 1.12
N ASN A 57 -23.10 -17.22 2.02
CA ASN A 57 -23.43 -17.07 3.42
C ASN A 57 -23.53 -15.58 3.80
N THR A 58 -24.73 -15.14 4.18
CA THR A 58 -25.03 -13.72 4.51
C THR A 58 -24.34 -13.22 5.78
N GLN A 59 -23.90 -14.13 6.64
CA GLN A 59 -23.19 -13.80 7.89
C GLN A 59 -21.68 -13.63 7.69
N LYS A 60 -21.13 -14.14 6.58
CA LYS A 60 -19.70 -13.98 6.25
C LYS A 60 -19.43 -12.61 5.63
N LYS A 61 -18.18 -12.15 5.76
CA LYS A 61 -17.67 -11.01 4.99
C LYS A 61 -17.83 -11.27 3.49
N THR A 62 -18.19 -10.24 2.73
CA THR A 62 -18.28 -10.31 1.27
C THR A 62 -17.30 -9.33 0.66
N VAL A 63 -16.31 -9.86 -0.05
CA VAL A 63 -15.30 -9.09 -0.78
C VAL A 63 -15.76 -8.87 -2.22
N TRP A 64 -15.96 -7.63 -2.63
CA TRP A 64 -16.32 -7.26 -3.99
C TRP A 64 -15.06 -6.82 -4.75
N LEU A 65 -14.59 -7.67 -5.67
CA LEU A 65 -13.37 -7.42 -6.43
C LEU A 65 -13.71 -6.85 -7.81
N ILE A 66 -13.36 -5.58 -8.03
CA ILE A 66 -13.80 -4.82 -9.21
C ILE A 66 -12.60 -4.36 -10.03
N HIS A 67 -12.48 -4.86 -11.26
CA HIS A 67 -11.39 -4.48 -12.15
C HIS A 67 -11.61 -3.11 -12.81
N GLY A 68 -10.57 -2.63 -13.51
CA GLY A 68 -10.54 -1.34 -14.20
C GLY A 68 -10.81 -1.38 -15.70
N TYR A 69 -10.29 -0.35 -16.39
CA TYR A 69 -10.33 -0.21 -17.86
C TYR A 69 -9.57 -1.35 -18.57
N ARG A 70 -10.13 -1.87 -19.67
CA ARG A 70 -9.61 -3.06 -20.38
C ARG A 70 -9.64 -2.86 -21.90
N PRO A 71 -8.88 -1.93 -22.49
CA PRO A 71 -8.98 -1.63 -23.92
C PRO A 71 -8.67 -2.82 -24.83
N MET A 72 -7.98 -3.85 -24.33
CA MET A 72 -7.70 -5.09 -25.07
C MET A 72 -8.63 -6.26 -24.69
N GLY A 73 -9.55 -6.08 -23.75
CA GLY A 73 -10.47 -7.13 -23.30
C GLY A 73 -9.84 -8.26 -22.48
N SER A 74 -8.54 -8.22 -22.21
CA SER A 74 -7.84 -9.31 -21.54
C SER A 74 -8.22 -9.45 -20.07
N ILE A 75 -8.29 -10.70 -19.61
CA ILE A 75 -8.48 -11.06 -18.20
C ILE A 75 -7.37 -10.40 -17.35
N PRO A 76 -7.66 -9.86 -16.15
CA PRO A 76 -6.62 -9.46 -15.22
C PRO A 76 -5.65 -10.60 -14.91
N SER A 77 -4.37 -10.43 -15.22
CA SER A 77 -3.32 -11.42 -14.93
C SER A 77 -3.22 -11.77 -13.44
N TRP A 78 -3.55 -10.82 -12.56
CA TRP A 78 -3.53 -10.99 -11.11
C TRP A 78 -4.77 -11.70 -10.54
N LEU A 79 -5.86 -11.85 -11.30
CA LEU A 79 -7.17 -12.24 -10.76
C LEU A 79 -7.14 -13.58 -10.03
N GLN A 80 -6.66 -14.64 -10.71
CA GLN A 80 -6.66 -15.99 -10.14
C GLN A 80 -5.80 -16.09 -8.88
N ASN A 81 -4.62 -15.49 -8.90
CA ASN A 81 -3.77 -15.47 -7.71
C ASN A 81 -4.40 -14.67 -6.57
N PHE A 82 -5.05 -13.53 -6.87
CA PHE A 82 -5.69 -12.70 -5.85
C PHE A 82 -6.87 -13.42 -5.19
N LEU A 83 -7.70 -14.14 -5.96
CA LEU A 83 -8.77 -14.98 -5.43
C LEU A 83 -8.23 -16.04 -4.45
N ARG A 84 -7.18 -16.76 -4.85
CA ARG A 84 -6.51 -17.76 -4.02
C ARG A 84 -6.01 -17.17 -2.70
N ILE A 85 -5.34 -16.03 -2.75
CA ILE A 85 -4.80 -15.36 -1.56
C ILE A 85 -5.92 -14.95 -0.60
N LEU A 86 -6.98 -14.31 -1.10
CA LEU A 86 -8.10 -13.87 -0.27
C LEU A 86 -8.83 -15.03 0.41
N LEU A 87 -9.06 -16.13 -0.31
CA LEU A 87 -9.75 -17.31 0.24
C LEU A 87 -8.86 -18.09 1.22
N ASN A 88 -7.54 -18.03 1.05
CA ASN A 88 -6.59 -18.58 2.02
C ASN A 88 -6.57 -17.76 3.32
N GLU A 89 -6.63 -16.43 3.23
CA GLU A 89 -6.61 -15.54 4.40
C GLU A 89 -7.86 -15.71 5.28
N GLU A 90 -9.05 -15.58 4.70
CA GLU A 90 -10.30 -15.52 5.47
C GLU A 90 -11.40 -16.33 4.78
N ASP A 91 -12.30 -16.92 5.58
CA ASP A 91 -13.48 -17.63 5.07
C ASP A 91 -14.57 -16.62 4.67
N VAL A 92 -14.49 -16.13 3.44
CA VAL A 92 -15.34 -15.05 2.92
C VAL A 92 -16.10 -15.46 1.65
N ASN A 93 -17.14 -14.71 1.33
CA ASN A 93 -17.70 -14.71 -0.02
C ASN A 93 -16.88 -13.74 -0.88
N ILE A 94 -16.40 -14.15 -2.05
CA ILE A 94 -15.78 -13.24 -3.02
C ILE A 94 -16.67 -13.09 -4.23
N ILE A 95 -17.02 -11.86 -4.59
CA ILE A 95 -17.76 -11.51 -5.79
C ILE A 95 -16.83 -10.78 -6.75
N VAL A 96 -16.40 -11.46 -7.80
CA VAL A 96 -15.70 -10.81 -8.91
C VAL A 96 -16.74 -10.14 -9.80
N VAL A 97 -16.63 -8.82 -9.92
CA VAL A 97 -17.48 -8.03 -10.82
C VAL A 97 -16.82 -7.98 -12.19
N ASP A 98 -17.23 -8.87 -13.07
CA ASP A 98 -16.84 -8.82 -14.48
C ASP A 98 -17.78 -7.86 -15.21
N TRP A 99 -17.26 -6.66 -15.47
CA TRP A 99 -17.90 -5.67 -16.33
C TRP A 99 -17.08 -5.46 -17.61
N ASN A 100 -16.31 -6.47 -18.03
CA ASN A 100 -15.33 -6.37 -19.10
C ASN A 100 -15.95 -5.93 -20.43
N ARG A 101 -17.21 -6.31 -20.71
CA ARG A 101 -17.97 -5.81 -21.87
C ARG A 101 -18.17 -4.29 -21.86
N GLY A 102 -18.32 -3.67 -20.69
CA GLY A 102 -18.39 -2.20 -20.55
C GLY A 102 -17.03 -1.51 -20.40
N ALA A 103 -15.97 -2.26 -20.09
CA ALA A 103 -14.59 -1.79 -19.92
C ALA A 103 -13.73 -1.91 -21.19
N THR A 104 -14.15 -2.76 -22.14
CA THR A 104 -13.45 -3.08 -23.39
C THR A 104 -13.86 -2.13 -24.49
N THR A 105 -13.13 -1.03 -24.56
CA THR A 105 -13.38 0.05 -25.53
C THR A 105 -12.10 0.81 -25.78
N PHE A 106 -11.96 1.43 -26.95
CA PHE A 106 -10.92 2.44 -27.19
C PHE A 106 -11.31 3.83 -26.72
N ILE A 107 -12.61 4.06 -26.46
CA ILE A 107 -13.12 5.36 -26.04
C ILE A 107 -13.11 5.42 -24.51
N TYR A 108 -12.02 5.88 -23.92
CA TYR A 108 -11.87 5.95 -22.47
C TYR A 108 -13.04 6.66 -21.75
N ASN A 109 -13.54 7.76 -22.32
CA ASN A 109 -14.71 8.48 -21.78
C ASN A 109 -15.97 7.60 -21.68
N ARG A 110 -16.12 6.60 -22.56
CA ARG A 110 -17.23 5.63 -22.52
C ARG A 110 -17.07 4.70 -21.32
N ALA A 111 -15.89 4.14 -21.11
CA ALA A 111 -15.60 3.33 -19.92
C ALA A 111 -15.83 4.13 -18.63
N VAL A 112 -15.39 5.39 -18.58
CA VAL A 112 -15.65 6.31 -17.45
C VAL A 112 -17.15 6.48 -17.22
N LYS A 113 -17.95 6.76 -18.25
CA LYS A 113 -19.41 6.87 -18.09
C LYS A 113 -20.06 5.56 -17.63
N ASN A 114 -19.57 4.42 -18.11
CA ASN A 114 -20.08 3.10 -17.74
C ASN A 114 -19.88 2.79 -16.26
N THR A 115 -18.87 3.37 -15.58
CA THR A 115 -18.65 3.15 -14.14
C THR A 115 -19.90 3.44 -13.29
N ARG A 116 -20.67 4.50 -13.62
CA ARG A 116 -21.92 4.83 -12.92
C ARG A 116 -23.00 3.79 -13.15
N LYS A 117 -23.15 3.31 -14.40
CA LYS A 117 -24.10 2.24 -14.75
C LYS A 117 -23.77 0.93 -14.03
N VAL A 118 -22.48 0.60 -13.93
CA VAL A 118 -22.03 -0.57 -13.17
C VAL A 118 -22.39 -0.38 -11.69
N ALA A 119 -22.08 0.76 -11.09
CA ALA A 119 -22.40 1.02 -9.69
C ALA A 119 -23.91 0.98 -9.39
N GLU A 120 -24.76 1.51 -10.27
CA GLU A 120 -26.23 1.43 -10.16
C GLU A 120 -26.70 -0.03 -10.21
N ASN A 121 -26.14 -0.83 -11.12
CA ASN A 121 -26.44 -2.25 -11.22
C ASN A 121 -26.01 -3.02 -9.95
N LEU A 122 -24.79 -2.81 -9.47
CA LEU A 122 -24.30 -3.42 -8.23
C LEU A 122 -25.16 -3.03 -7.04
N SER A 123 -25.57 -1.76 -6.95
CA SER A 123 -26.42 -1.28 -5.87
C SER A 123 -27.79 -1.96 -5.84
N ARG A 124 -28.34 -2.35 -6.99
CA ARG A 124 -29.58 -3.15 -7.05
C ARG A 124 -29.38 -4.56 -6.48
N HIS A 125 -28.28 -5.22 -6.85
CA HIS A 125 -27.94 -6.54 -6.33
C HIS A 125 -27.67 -6.50 -4.82
N ILE A 126 -26.95 -5.49 -4.34
CA ILE A 126 -26.73 -5.28 -2.91
C ILE A 126 -28.05 -5.10 -2.17
N LYS A 127 -28.98 -4.26 -2.67
CA LYS A 127 -30.31 -4.14 -2.07
C LYS A 127 -31.03 -5.49 -1.98
N ASN A 128 -30.82 -6.39 -2.94
CA ASN A 128 -31.35 -7.75 -2.86
C ASN A 128 -30.65 -8.60 -1.81
N LEU A 129 -29.32 -8.51 -1.66
CA LEU A 129 -28.58 -9.19 -0.59
C LEU A 129 -29.05 -8.74 0.81
N LEU A 130 -29.31 -7.44 0.98
CA LEU A 130 -29.82 -6.91 2.25
C LEU A 130 -31.19 -7.51 2.60
N LYS A 131 -32.08 -7.71 1.61
CA LYS A 131 -33.38 -8.38 1.83
C LYS A 131 -33.22 -9.83 2.31
N HIS A 132 -32.11 -10.47 1.97
CA HIS A 132 -31.79 -11.82 2.43
C HIS A 132 -30.97 -11.84 3.74
N GLY A 133 -30.77 -10.69 4.38
CA GLY A 133 -30.11 -10.59 5.68
C GLY A 133 -28.60 -10.34 5.64
N ALA A 134 -28.01 -10.03 4.47
CA ALA A 134 -26.64 -9.53 4.43
C ALA A 134 -26.54 -8.13 5.08
N SER A 135 -25.38 -7.78 5.60
CA SER A 135 -25.10 -6.46 6.19
C SER A 135 -24.11 -5.67 5.34
N LEU A 136 -24.35 -4.36 5.17
CA LEU A 136 -23.41 -3.45 4.49
C LEU A 136 -22.06 -3.39 5.23
N ASP A 137 -22.05 -3.62 6.54
CA ASP A 137 -20.84 -3.62 7.36
C ASP A 137 -19.89 -4.76 7.03
N ASN A 138 -20.44 -5.87 6.53
CA ASN A 138 -19.67 -7.04 6.13
C ASN A 138 -19.10 -6.89 4.71
N PHE A 139 -19.35 -5.78 4.01
CA PHE A 139 -18.89 -5.59 2.65
C PHE A 139 -17.55 -4.85 2.58
N HIS A 140 -16.60 -5.49 1.89
CA HIS A 140 -15.30 -4.92 1.56
C HIS A 140 -15.17 -4.82 0.04
N PHE A 141 -15.19 -3.61 -0.48
CA PHE A 141 -14.96 -3.37 -1.91
C PHE A 141 -13.48 -3.17 -2.18
N ILE A 142 -12.91 -3.95 -3.08
CA ILE A 142 -11.55 -3.79 -3.57
C ILE A 142 -11.63 -3.39 -5.04
N GLY A 143 -11.42 -2.11 -5.31
CA GLY A 143 -11.56 -1.54 -6.64
C GLY A 143 -10.21 -1.16 -7.25
N VAL A 144 -9.92 -1.66 -8.46
CA VAL A 144 -8.68 -1.36 -9.18
C VAL A 144 -8.94 -0.34 -10.28
N SER A 145 -8.14 0.73 -10.37
CA SER A 145 -8.28 1.76 -11.42
C SER A 145 -9.71 2.35 -11.45
N LEU A 146 -10.44 2.27 -12.57
CA LEU A 146 -11.85 2.65 -12.67
C LEU A 146 -12.75 1.91 -11.66
N GLY A 147 -12.40 0.68 -11.26
CA GLY A 147 -13.11 -0.09 -10.25
C GLY A 147 -13.14 0.56 -8.87
N ALA A 148 -12.13 1.37 -8.52
CA ALA A 148 -12.12 2.14 -7.29
C ALA A 148 -13.25 3.19 -7.27
N HIS A 149 -13.50 3.85 -8.41
CA HIS A 149 -14.59 4.81 -8.53
C HIS A 149 -15.96 4.14 -8.61
N ILE A 150 -16.07 2.97 -9.24
CA ILE A 150 -17.29 2.13 -9.18
C ILE A 150 -17.62 1.85 -7.70
N SER A 151 -16.63 1.43 -6.91
CA SER A 151 -16.79 1.18 -5.47
C SER A 151 -17.27 2.42 -4.72
N GLY A 152 -16.66 3.59 -4.99
CA GLY A 152 -17.10 4.86 -4.40
C GLY A 152 -18.53 5.26 -4.79
N PHE A 153 -18.95 5.03 -6.04
CA PHE A 153 -20.33 5.30 -6.47
C PHE A 153 -21.37 4.38 -5.82
N VAL A 154 -21.01 3.11 -5.60
CA VAL A 154 -21.84 2.20 -4.78
C VAL A 154 -21.91 2.74 -3.35
N GLY A 155 -20.78 3.12 -2.75
CA GLY A 155 -20.71 3.71 -1.42
C GLY A 155 -21.64 4.91 -1.21
N LYS A 156 -21.66 5.84 -2.18
CA LYS A 156 -22.59 6.99 -2.18
C LYS A 156 -24.06 6.58 -2.21
N THR A 157 -24.39 5.54 -2.97
CA THR A 157 -25.77 5.01 -3.05
C THR A 157 -26.25 4.48 -1.69
N PHE A 158 -25.32 4.01 -0.86
CA PHE A 158 -25.58 3.55 0.51
C PHE A 158 -25.15 4.56 1.58
N HIS A 159 -25.01 5.83 1.22
CA HIS A 159 -24.71 6.93 2.15
C HIS A 159 -23.47 6.66 3.04
N GLY A 160 -22.43 6.06 2.48
CA GLY A 160 -21.19 5.78 3.22
C GLY A 160 -21.27 4.62 4.21
N GLN A 161 -22.34 3.83 4.18
CA GLN A 161 -22.57 2.74 5.16
C GLN A 161 -21.86 1.42 4.81
N LEU A 162 -21.14 1.34 3.69
CA LEU A 162 -20.31 0.17 3.38
C LEU A 162 -19.22 -0.02 4.45
N GLY A 163 -18.89 -1.27 4.78
CA GLY A 163 -17.89 -1.60 5.80
C GLY A 163 -16.50 -1.03 5.48
N ARG A 164 -15.99 -1.32 4.28
CA ARG A 164 -14.68 -0.87 3.79
C ARG A 164 -14.63 -0.72 2.26
N ILE A 165 -13.93 0.31 1.77
CA ILE A 165 -13.48 0.39 0.37
C ILE A 165 -11.95 0.49 0.34
N THR A 166 -11.29 -0.40 -0.38
CA THR A 166 -9.88 -0.26 -0.73
C THR A 166 -9.75 0.15 -2.20
N GLY A 167 -9.14 1.31 -2.43
CA GLY A 167 -8.81 1.82 -3.77
C GLY A 167 -7.39 1.43 -4.18
N LEU A 168 -7.26 0.55 -5.17
CA LEU A 168 -5.96 0.13 -5.72
C LEU A 168 -5.66 0.94 -6.99
N ASP A 169 -4.82 1.95 -6.81
CA ASP A 169 -4.44 2.96 -7.79
C ASP A 169 -5.65 3.52 -8.57
N PRO A 170 -6.56 4.28 -7.91
CA PRO A 170 -7.76 4.82 -8.54
C PRO A 170 -7.40 5.69 -9.74
N ALA A 171 -8.18 5.61 -10.83
CA ALA A 171 -7.81 6.28 -12.08
C ALA A 171 -7.86 7.82 -11.97
N GLY A 172 -6.79 8.51 -12.38
CA GLY A 172 -6.72 9.97 -12.42
C GLY A 172 -7.52 10.60 -13.57
N PRO A 173 -7.37 10.16 -14.83
CA PRO A 173 -8.02 10.81 -15.96
C PRO A 173 -9.55 10.86 -15.80
N LYS A 174 -10.13 12.06 -15.96
CA LYS A 174 -11.57 12.36 -15.76
C LYS A 174 -12.07 12.37 -14.32
N PHE A 175 -11.25 12.03 -13.33
CA PHE A 175 -11.60 12.06 -11.90
C PHE A 175 -10.76 13.05 -11.07
N SER A 176 -9.50 13.28 -11.44
CA SER A 176 -8.64 14.28 -10.79
C SER A 176 -9.26 15.68 -10.88
N GLY A 177 -9.15 16.45 -9.79
CA GLY A 177 -9.78 17.76 -9.62
C GLY A 177 -11.31 17.74 -9.57
N LYS A 178 -11.97 16.58 -9.64
CA LYS A 178 -13.43 16.49 -9.56
C LYS A 178 -13.92 16.50 -8.11
N PRO A 179 -15.14 17.01 -7.88
CA PRO A 179 -15.76 17.00 -6.56
C PRO A 179 -16.02 15.57 -6.08
N SER A 180 -16.16 15.40 -4.77
CA SER A 180 -16.33 14.09 -4.10
C SER A 180 -17.47 13.25 -4.70
N TYR A 181 -18.60 13.86 -5.09
CA TYR A 181 -19.73 13.15 -5.71
C TYR A 181 -19.42 12.50 -7.08
N SER A 182 -18.28 12.85 -7.69
CA SER A 182 -17.87 12.39 -9.02
C SER A 182 -16.69 11.42 -9.04
N ARG A 183 -16.16 11.03 -7.88
CA ARG A 183 -15.02 10.10 -7.75
C ARG A 183 -15.12 9.31 -6.44
N LEU A 184 -14.16 8.44 -6.16
CA LEU A 184 -14.01 7.84 -4.83
C LEU A 184 -13.66 8.95 -3.81
N ASP A 185 -14.20 8.86 -2.62
CA ASP A 185 -13.93 9.76 -1.50
C ASP A 185 -14.09 9.01 -0.16
N TYR A 186 -13.43 9.51 0.89
CA TYR A 186 -13.41 8.87 2.21
C TYR A 186 -14.81 8.71 2.81
N THR A 187 -15.75 9.57 2.40
CA THR A 187 -17.16 9.52 2.82
C THR A 187 -17.95 8.35 2.24
N ASP A 188 -17.38 7.57 1.30
CA ASP A 188 -18.10 6.51 0.58
C ASP A 188 -18.22 5.19 1.36
N ALA A 189 -17.50 5.05 2.48
CA ALA A 189 -17.61 3.89 3.38
C ALA A 189 -17.23 4.27 4.81
N LYS A 190 -17.51 3.37 5.76
CA LYS A 190 -17.08 3.51 7.15
C LYS A 190 -15.55 3.54 7.27
N PHE A 191 -14.84 2.95 6.32
CA PHE A 191 -13.39 3.02 6.18
C PHE A 191 -12.99 2.98 4.70
N VAL A 192 -12.06 3.83 4.31
CA VAL A 192 -11.54 3.92 2.95
C VAL A 192 -10.04 4.01 3.02
N ASP A 193 -9.34 3.07 2.42
CA ASP A 193 -7.88 3.03 2.33
C ASP A 193 -7.45 2.97 0.87
N VAL A 194 -6.41 3.72 0.49
CA VAL A 194 -6.03 3.89 -0.92
C VAL A 194 -4.54 3.69 -1.10
N ILE A 195 -4.15 2.94 -2.12
CA ILE A 195 -2.74 2.75 -2.50
C ILE A 195 -2.52 3.44 -3.85
N HIS A 196 -1.68 4.47 -3.86
CA HIS A 196 -1.29 5.22 -5.06
C HIS A 196 0.04 4.69 -5.58
N SER A 197 0.09 4.15 -6.78
CA SER A 197 1.32 3.58 -7.36
C SER A 197 1.77 4.25 -8.66
N ASP A 198 0.86 4.89 -9.41
CA ASP A 198 1.14 5.56 -10.68
C ASP A 198 0.47 6.94 -10.77
N SER A 199 0.58 7.76 -9.73
CA SER A 199 -0.07 9.09 -9.64
C SER A 199 0.42 10.14 -10.66
N ASN A 200 1.51 9.86 -11.39
CA ASN A 200 2.00 10.68 -12.51
C ASN A 200 1.62 10.08 -13.88
N GLY A 201 0.95 8.92 -13.91
CA GLY A 201 0.52 8.23 -15.12
C GLY A 201 -0.99 8.08 -15.17
N LEU A 202 -1.48 6.89 -14.81
CA LEU A 202 -2.91 6.56 -14.84
C LEU A 202 -3.63 6.77 -13.51
N GLY A 203 -2.90 6.79 -12.39
CA GLY A 203 -3.44 6.97 -11.04
C GLY A 203 -3.78 8.42 -10.73
N ILE A 204 -4.69 8.62 -9.78
CA ILE A 204 -5.00 9.93 -9.19
C ILE A 204 -3.96 10.27 -8.13
N LYS A 205 -3.59 11.55 -7.99
CA LYS A 205 -2.57 12.00 -7.02
C LYS A 205 -3.19 12.42 -5.69
N GLU A 206 -4.37 13.00 -5.75
CA GLU A 206 -5.09 13.53 -4.60
C GLU A 206 -5.43 12.40 -3.62
N PRO A 207 -5.26 12.63 -2.30
CA PRO A 207 -5.70 11.66 -1.31
C PRO A 207 -7.21 11.49 -1.42
N LEU A 208 -7.71 10.27 -1.39
CA LEU A 208 -9.13 9.95 -1.50
C LEU A 208 -9.67 9.22 -0.27
N GLY A 209 -8.82 8.64 0.57
CA GLY A 209 -9.22 7.80 1.71
C GLY A 209 -9.24 8.51 3.07
N HIS A 210 -9.52 7.70 4.09
CA HIS A 210 -9.17 8.01 5.47
C HIS A 210 -7.65 7.93 5.65
N ILE A 211 -7.03 6.99 4.93
CA ILE A 211 -5.58 6.83 4.81
C ILE A 211 -5.20 6.56 3.36
N ASP A 212 -4.15 7.25 2.90
CA ASP A 212 -3.63 7.18 1.54
C ASP A 212 -2.13 6.83 1.58
N PHE A 213 -1.79 5.68 1.01
CA PHE A 213 -0.45 5.13 0.94
C PHE A 213 0.21 5.48 -0.39
N TYR A 214 1.45 6.00 -0.33
CA TYR A 214 2.24 6.37 -1.50
C TYR A 214 3.57 5.59 -1.53
N PRO A 215 3.55 4.27 -1.85
CA PRO A 215 4.76 3.47 -2.01
C PRO A 215 5.69 4.08 -3.06
N ASN A 216 6.96 4.27 -2.70
CA ASN A 216 8.01 4.88 -3.53
C ASN A 216 7.60 6.29 -4.02
N GLY A 217 6.87 7.03 -3.19
CA GLY A 217 6.32 8.35 -3.53
C GLY A 217 5.07 8.28 -4.42
N GLY A 218 4.56 7.07 -4.69
CA GLY A 218 3.33 6.79 -5.41
C GLY A 218 3.36 7.10 -6.90
N THR A 219 4.55 7.13 -7.52
CA THR A 219 4.71 7.55 -8.92
C THR A 219 5.46 6.55 -9.79
N LYS A 220 6.67 6.15 -9.40
CA LYS A 220 7.52 5.22 -10.15
C LYS A 220 7.97 4.10 -9.26
N GLN A 221 7.57 2.89 -9.61
CA GLN A 221 7.74 1.72 -8.77
C GLN A 221 9.03 0.98 -9.15
N PRO A 222 9.87 0.60 -8.17
CA PRO A 222 11.05 -0.21 -8.43
C PRO A 222 10.69 -1.49 -9.19
N GLY A 223 11.58 -1.91 -10.11
CA GLY A 223 11.38 -3.09 -10.95
C GLY A 223 10.46 -2.89 -12.16
N CYS A 224 9.74 -1.77 -12.27
CA CYS A 224 9.01 -1.45 -13.49
C CYS A 224 9.93 -0.87 -14.57
N PRO A 225 9.60 -1.04 -15.87
CA PRO A 225 10.35 -0.41 -16.95
C PRO A 225 10.47 1.10 -16.69
N LYS A 226 11.59 1.71 -17.09
CA LYS A 226 11.82 3.16 -16.92
C LYS A 226 11.60 3.96 -18.20
N SER A 227 11.44 3.27 -19.33
CA SER A 227 11.38 3.88 -20.66
C SER A 227 9.94 3.95 -21.16
N ILE A 228 9.53 5.15 -21.59
CA ILE A 228 8.25 5.36 -22.29
C ILE A 228 8.20 4.55 -23.59
N PHE A 229 9.36 4.23 -24.18
CA PHE A 229 9.45 3.37 -25.37
C PHE A 229 9.05 1.90 -25.11
N SER A 230 8.94 1.48 -23.84
CA SER A 230 8.34 0.18 -23.45
C SER A 230 6.80 0.19 -23.55
N GLY A 231 6.21 1.29 -24.01
CA GLY A 231 4.80 1.37 -24.39
C GLY A 231 3.84 1.08 -23.24
N ILE A 232 2.86 0.21 -23.50
CA ILE A 232 1.79 -0.10 -22.54
C ILE A 232 2.33 -0.81 -21.29
N GLU A 233 3.45 -1.54 -21.37
CA GLU A 233 4.04 -2.24 -20.22
C GLU A 233 4.62 -1.29 -19.18
N TYR A 234 5.21 -0.17 -19.61
CA TYR A 234 5.70 0.89 -18.73
C TYR A 234 4.60 1.38 -17.78
N ILE A 235 3.47 1.77 -18.37
CA ILE A 235 2.35 2.37 -17.64
C ILE A 235 1.57 1.31 -16.86
N LYS A 236 1.37 0.11 -17.43
CA LYS A 236 0.66 -0.97 -16.73
C LYS A 236 1.42 -1.47 -15.49
N CYS A 237 2.76 -1.51 -15.53
CA CYS A 237 3.53 -2.04 -14.41
C CYS A 237 3.37 -1.20 -13.14
N ASP A 238 3.58 0.12 -13.25
CA ASP A 238 3.40 1.04 -12.12
C ASP A 238 1.95 0.97 -11.62
N HIS A 239 0.97 1.01 -12.55
CA HIS A 239 -0.46 0.98 -12.22
C HIS A 239 -0.89 -0.31 -11.51
N GLN A 240 -0.29 -1.45 -11.85
CA GLN A 240 -0.59 -2.74 -11.23
C GLN A 240 0.14 -2.96 -9.91
N ARG A 241 1.15 -2.15 -9.56
CA ARG A 241 1.92 -2.34 -8.33
C ARG A 241 1.05 -2.27 -7.08
N ALA A 242 0.05 -1.39 -7.03
CA ALA A 242 -0.89 -1.33 -5.91
C ALA A 242 -1.58 -2.68 -5.63
N VAL A 243 -1.95 -3.42 -6.69
CA VAL A 243 -2.57 -4.75 -6.57
C VAL A 243 -1.58 -5.75 -5.98
N TYR A 244 -0.35 -5.78 -6.50
CA TYR A 244 0.65 -6.73 -6.02
C TYR A 244 1.14 -6.43 -4.60
N LEU A 245 1.20 -5.15 -4.19
CA LEU A 245 1.51 -4.79 -2.81
C LEU A 245 0.39 -5.20 -1.86
N PHE A 246 -0.88 -4.99 -2.24
CA PHE A 246 -2.01 -5.46 -1.44
C PHE A 246 -2.00 -6.99 -1.29
N MET A 247 -1.77 -7.72 -2.39
CA MET A 247 -1.63 -9.19 -2.34
C MET A 247 -0.45 -9.64 -1.47
N ALA A 248 0.71 -8.99 -1.59
CA ALA A 248 1.88 -9.32 -0.77
C ALA A 248 1.65 -9.05 0.72
N SER A 249 0.84 -8.05 1.07
CA SER A 249 0.47 -7.75 2.47
C SER A 249 -0.39 -8.85 3.12
N LEU A 250 -0.97 -9.74 2.32
CA LEU A 250 -1.76 -10.89 2.75
C LEU A 250 -0.92 -12.18 2.74
N GLU A 251 -0.17 -12.42 1.66
CA GLU A 251 0.51 -13.71 1.44
C GLU A 251 1.85 -13.82 2.18
N THR A 252 2.38 -12.73 2.74
CA THR A 252 3.77 -12.66 3.23
C THR A 252 3.89 -12.00 4.60
N ASN A 253 4.99 -12.27 5.30
CA ASN A 253 5.33 -11.62 6.58
C ASN A 253 5.95 -10.23 6.42
N CYS A 254 5.79 -9.61 5.24
CA CYS A 254 6.40 -8.33 4.95
C CYS A 254 5.56 -7.20 5.54
N ASN A 255 6.05 -6.67 6.66
CA ASN A 255 5.46 -5.53 7.33
C ASN A 255 5.73 -4.26 6.49
N PHE A 256 4.79 -3.90 5.61
CA PHE A 256 4.83 -2.67 4.82
C PHE A 256 4.53 -1.44 5.69
N ILE A 257 5.41 -1.22 6.66
CA ILE A 257 5.34 -0.08 7.57
C ILE A 257 5.42 1.22 6.79
N SER A 258 4.51 2.13 7.11
CA SER A 258 4.29 3.38 6.39
C SER A 258 4.32 4.56 7.35
N PHE A 259 4.99 5.62 6.96
CA PHE A 259 5.29 6.77 7.79
C PHE A 259 4.39 7.94 7.45
N PRO A 260 3.56 8.42 8.39
CA PRO A 260 2.77 9.62 8.21
C PRO A 260 3.67 10.81 7.96
N CYS A 261 3.50 11.49 6.84
CA CYS A 261 4.35 12.62 6.48
C CYS A 261 3.60 13.60 5.59
N HIS A 262 4.02 14.86 5.61
CA HIS A 262 3.38 15.89 4.79
C HIS A 262 3.69 15.71 3.29
N SER A 263 4.90 15.27 2.96
CA SER A 263 5.30 15.00 1.58
C SER A 263 6.32 13.88 1.48
N TYR A 264 6.45 13.31 0.28
CA TYR A 264 7.49 12.32 0.02
C TYR A 264 8.90 12.92 0.18
N LYS A 265 9.07 14.22 -0.10
CA LYS A 265 10.35 14.92 0.10
C LYS A 265 10.73 14.93 1.59
N ASP A 266 9.78 15.27 2.46
CA ASP A 266 10.01 15.33 3.91
C ASP A 266 10.29 13.93 4.48
N TYR A 267 9.62 12.91 3.94
CA TYR A 267 9.92 11.50 4.24
C TYR A 267 11.34 11.11 3.76
N LYS A 268 11.77 11.57 2.58
CA LYS A 268 13.16 11.39 2.10
C LYS A 268 14.18 12.14 2.93
N THR A 269 13.81 13.17 3.69
CA THR A 269 14.71 13.90 4.60
C THR A 269 14.54 13.50 6.07
N SER A 270 14.07 12.28 6.35
CA SER A 270 13.95 11.75 7.72
C SER A 270 13.20 12.66 8.71
N LEU A 271 12.28 13.51 8.24
CA LEU A 271 11.50 14.41 9.12
C LEU A 271 10.32 13.71 9.81
N CYS A 272 9.98 12.51 9.34
CA CYS A 272 8.80 11.74 9.72
C CYS A 272 9.19 10.31 10.13
N VAL A 273 10.15 10.20 11.05
CA VAL A 273 10.77 8.93 11.47
C VAL A 273 10.17 8.34 12.73
N ASP A 274 9.24 9.06 13.33
CA ASP A 274 8.41 8.62 14.44
C ASP A 274 6.94 8.55 14.00
N CYS A 275 6.24 7.58 14.58
CA CYS A 275 4.79 7.43 14.42
C CYS A 275 4.06 7.92 15.66
N ASP A 276 4.69 8.85 16.40
CA ASP A 276 4.23 9.35 17.69
C ASP A 276 2.86 10.02 17.58
N SER A 277 2.51 10.56 16.41
CA SER A 277 1.15 11.04 16.14
C SER A 277 0.08 9.98 16.43
N PHE A 278 0.39 8.67 16.28
CA PHE A 278 -0.49 7.51 16.45
C PHE A 278 -0.62 6.99 17.90
N ASN A 279 -0.20 7.78 18.90
CA ASN A 279 -0.48 7.61 20.34
C ASN A 279 -0.78 6.15 20.74
N GLU A 280 0.28 5.38 21.01
CA GLU A 280 0.29 3.97 21.45
C GLU A 280 0.07 2.91 20.35
N THR A 281 -0.34 3.28 19.13
CA THR A 281 -0.35 2.35 17.98
C THR A 281 0.89 2.54 17.10
N SER A 282 1.54 1.44 16.72
CA SER A 282 2.66 1.43 15.78
C SER A 282 2.27 2.08 14.44
N CYS A 283 3.26 2.53 13.67
CA CYS A 283 3.07 3.09 12.33
C CYS A 283 2.07 2.29 11.47
N PRO A 284 1.27 2.96 10.62
CA PRO A 284 0.36 2.30 9.70
C PRO A 284 1.03 1.23 8.84
N TRP A 285 0.33 0.13 8.58
CA TRP A 285 0.76 -0.91 7.65
C TRP A 285 -0.09 -0.87 6.38
N LEU A 286 0.58 -0.89 5.23
CA LEU A 286 -0.09 -0.92 3.92
C LEU A 286 -0.80 -2.25 3.72
N GLY A 287 -2.02 -2.18 3.17
CA GLY A 287 -2.74 -3.35 2.64
C GLY A 287 -3.86 -3.85 3.55
N TYR A 288 -4.03 -5.18 3.65
CA TYR A 288 -5.23 -5.75 4.28
C TYR A 288 -5.38 -5.35 5.75
N GLN A 289 -4.28 -5.29 6.49
CA GLN A 289 -4.27 -4.96 7.91
C GLN A 289 -4.50 -3.47 8.22
N ALA A 290 -4.60 -2.60 7.22
CA ALA A 290 -4.92 -1.17 7.42
C ALA A 290 -6.26 -0.96 8.16
N GLU A 291 -7.18 -1.94 8.12
CA GLU A 291 -8.45 -1.91 8.85
C GLU A 291 -8.30 -1.85 10.37
N LEU A 292 -7.18 -2.33 10.93
CA LEU A 292 -6.87 -2.20 12.36
C LEU A 292 -6.76 -0.72 12.80
N LEU A 293 -6.52 0.19 11.86
CA LEU A 293 -6.38 1.63 12.11
C LEU A 293 -7.73 2.38 12.02
N LYS A 294 -8.83 1.69 11.67
CA LYS A 294 -10.14 2.31 11.42
C LYS A 294 -10.64 3.16 12.59
N GLY A 295 -10.46 2.68 13.83
CA GLY A 295 -10.86 3.42 15.04
C GLY A 295 -10.08 4.71 15.20
N VAL A 296 -8.75 4.60 15.23
CA VAL A 296 -7.82 5.74 15.42
C VAL A 296 -8.00 6.80 14.33
N LEU A 297 -8.12 6.38 13.06
CA LEU A 297 -8.26 7.31 11.94
C LEU A 297 -9.61 8.04 11.96
N ARG A 298 -10.68 7.38 12.41
CA ARG A 298 -12.00 8.02 12.53
C ARG A 298 -12.01 9.12 13.60
N GLU A 299 -11.47 8.85 14.77
CA GLU A 299 -11.38 9.84 15.86
C GLU A 299 -10.60 11.07 15.42
N ARG A 300 -9.48 10.87 14.72
CA ARG A 300 -8.68 11.96 14.17
C ARG A 300 -9.43 12.83 13.17
N MET A 301 -10.16 12.22 12.24
CA MET A 301 -10.92 12.97 11.24
C MET A 301 -12.07 13.76 11.87
N GLN A 302 -12.68 13.26 12.94
CA GLN A 302 -13.68 14.00 13.72
C GLN A 302 -13.07 15.18 14.49
N GLY A 303 -11.82 15.06 14.94
CA GLY A 303 -11.04 16.13 15.57
C GLY A 303 -10.53 17.22 14.61
N GLY A 304 -10.92 17.20 13.34
CA GLY A 304 -10.58 18.24 12.36
C GLY A 304 -9.20 18.09 11.69
N THR A 305 -8.53 16.94 11.85
CA THR A 305 -7.24 16.72 11.15
C THR A 305 -7.44 16.37 9.66
N LEU A 306 -6.47 16.84 8.85
CA LEU A 306 -6.37 16.56 7.41
C LEU A 306 -6.25 15.05 7.13
N ARG A 307 -6.63 14.63 5.91
CA ARG A 307 -6.51 13.24 5.41
C ARG A 307 -5.12 12.67 5.73
N THR A 308 -5.05 11.42 6.18
CA THR A 308 -3.78 10.81 6.58
C THR A 308 -3.02 10.32 5.34
N THR A 309 -1.94 11.00 5.00
CA THR A 309 -1.02 10.56 3.95
C THR A 309 0.20 9.89 4.57
N VAL A 310 0.53 8.70 4.07
CA VAL A 310 1.68 7.91 4.54
C VAL A 310 2.58 7.46 3.38
N PHE A 311 3.89 7.38 3.66
CA PHE A 311 4.90 7.01 2.68
C PHE A 311 5.72 5.80 3.15
N LEU A 312 6.18 5.01 2.18
CA LEU A 312 7.07 3.88 2.34
C LEU A 312 7.84 3.69 1.03
N ASP A 313 9.01 3.06 1.06
CA ASP A 313 9.74 2.59 -0.13
C ASP A 313 9.74 1.06 -0.11
N THR A 314 9.51 0.44 -1.25
CA THR A 314 9.47 -1.02 -1.41
C THR A 314 10.61 -1.48 -2.30
N SER A 315 10.95 -2.77 -2.27
CA SER A 315 11.87 -3.33 -3.26
C SER A 315 11.15 -3.56 -4.61
N GLY A 316 11.92 -3.84 -5.67
CA GLY A 316 11.36 -4.00 -7.01
C GLY A 316 10.92 -5.43 -7.37
N ARG A 317 11.22 -6.39 -6.51
CA ARG A 317 10.96 -7.83 -6.73
C ARG A 317 10.04 -8.33 -5.63
N TYR A 318 9.13 -9.24 -6.00
CA TYR A 318 8.28 -9.91 -5.02
C TYR A 318 9.17 -10.58 -3.95
N PRO A 319 8.90 -10.40 -2.64
CA PRO A 319 7.66 -9.89 -2.05
C PRO A 319 7.65 -8.39 -1.72
N PHE A 320 8.52 -7.59 -2.34
CA PHE A 320 8.62 -6.11 -2.22
C PHE A 320 9.07 -5.59 -0.86
N CYS A 321 9.54 -6.49 0.01
CA CYS A 321 9.85 -6.21 1.40
C CYS A 321 11.05 -5.27 1.54
N THR A 322 10.98 -4.43 2.56
CA THR A 322 12.05 -3.55 3.02
C THR A 322 11.96 -3.43 4.53
N TYR A 323 13.10 -3.23 5.18
CA TYR A 323 13.21 -3.24 6.63
C TYR A 323 13.77 -1.91 7.11
N TYR A 324 13.10 -1.30 8.06
CA TYR A 324 13.39 0.05 8.53
C TYR A 324 13.97 0.03 9.93
N PHE A 325 15.02 0.80 10.10
CA PHE A 325 15.60 1.15 11.38
C PHE A 325 15.72 2.66 11.48
N VAL A 326 15.64 3.17 12.71
CA VAL A 326 16.05 4.54 13.02
C VAL A 326 17.35 4.50 13.80
N LEU A 327 18.33 5.25 13.33
CA LEU A 327 19.59 5.48 14.02
C LEU A 327 19.51 6.86 14.69
N SER A 328 19.48 6.88 16.01
CA SER A 328 19.43 8.09 16.82
C SER A 328 20.80 8.38 17.41
N ILE A 329 21.34 9.58 17.18
CA ILE A 329 22.71 9.96 17.52
C ILE A 329 22.69 11.27 18.29
N ILE A 330 23.37 11.32 19.43
CA ILE A 330 23.61 12.55 20.20
C ILE A 330 25.11 12.83 20.17
N VAL A 331 25.51 13.95 19.58
CA VAL A 331 26.93 14.34 19.46
C VAL A 331 27.35 15.27 20.58
N LEU A 332 28.60 15.14 21.04
CA LEU A 332 29.20 16.06 22.03
C LEU A 332 29.96 17.22 21.37
N ASP A 333 30.40 17.00 20.13
CA ASP A 333 31.27 17.92 19.41
C ASP A 333 30.47 18.94 18.59
N LYS A 334 30.88 20.21 18.64
CA LYS A 334 30.32 21.28 17.81
C LYS A 334 30.84 21.26 16.38
N THR A 335 31.87 20.46 16.08
CA THR A 335 32.51 20.36 14.75
C THR A 335 31.74 19.49 13.78
N MET A 336 30.80 18.65 14.24
CA MET A 336 30.04 17.73 13.38
C MET A 336 28.87 18.40 12.62
N LYS A 337 28.91 19.71 12.40
CA LYS A 337 27.76 20.49 11.90
C LYS A 337 27.48 20.30 10.41
N ASP A 338 28.40 19.76 9.64
CA ASP A 338 28.33 19.73 8.17
C ASP A 338 28.97 18.47 7.59
N GLY A 339 28.80 17.33 8.25
CA GLY A 339 29.18 16.03 7.73
C GLY A 339 28.02 15.05 7.61
N TYR A 340 28.36 13.82 7.24
CA TYR A 340 27.43 12.72 7.16
C TYR A 340 28.00 11.45 7.77
N ILE A 341 27.11 10.55 8.14
CA ILE A 341 27.45 9.23 8.65
C ILE A 341 27.08 8.17 7.61
N SER A 342 27.96 7.20 7.45
CA SER A 342 27.65 5.91 6.84
C SER A 342 27.71 4.84 7.92
N PHE A 343 26.85 3.84 7.84
CA PHE A 343 26.94 2.69 8.73
C PHE A 343 26.55 1.40 8.03
N LYS A 344 26.98 0.27 8.58
CA LYS A 344 26.55 -1.08 8.18
C LYS A 344 26.32 -1.93 9.43
N LEU A 345 25.45 -2.91 9.33
CA LEU A 345 25.13 -3.80 10.43
C LEU A 345 25.81 -5.15 10.20
N LEU A 346 26.50 -5.64 11.24
CA LEU A 346 27.06 -6.99 11.28
C LEU A 346 26.17 -7.84 12.20
N ASN A 347 25.76 -9.00 11.73
CA ASN A 347 25.07 -9.97 12.58
C ASN A 347 26.06 -10.95 13.25
N GLN A 348 25.57 -11.74 14.19
CA GLN A 348 26.36 -12.77 14.88
C GLN A 348 26.96 -13.85 13.96
N PHE A 349 26.46 -13.98 12.73
CA PHE A 349 26.95 -14.93 11.73
C PHE A 349 28.03 -14.33 10.82
N GLY A 350 28.46 -13.09 11.07
CA GLY A 350 29.48 -12.42 10.28
C GLY A 350 28.99 -11.83 8.95
N MET A 351 27.66 -11.82 8.70
CA MET A 351 27.09 -11.19 7.51
C MET A 351 26.89 -9.69 7.75
N THR A 352 27.33 -8.90 6.79
CA THR A 352 27.18 -7.44 6.79
C THR A 352 26.09 -6.99 5.83
N GLU A 353 25.25 -6.07 6.27
CA GLU A 353 24.23 -5.44 5.44
C GLU A 353 24.37 -3.91 5.51
N GLU A 354 24.28 -3.26 4.36
CA GLU A 354 24.38 -1.81 4.22
C GLU A 354 23.00 -1.20 3.97
N PRO A 355 22.62 -0.15 4.72
CA PRO A 355 21.36 0.53 4.50
C PRO A 355 21.43 1.56 3.38
N LYS A 356 20.30 1.76 2.73
CA LYS A 356 19.97 3.01 2.05
C LYS A 356 19.58 4.05 3.11
N LEU A 357 20.40 5.09 3.26
CA LEU A 357 20.12 6.25 4.11
C LEU A 357 19.26 7.28 3.38
N TYR A 358 18.24 7.82 4.04
CA TYR A 358 17.29 8.76 3.44
C TYR A 358 17.87 10.17 3.39
N GLU A 359 18.46 10.65 4.49
CA GLU A 359 19.24 11.88 4.51
C GLU A 359 20.66 11.62 4.98
N LYS A 360 21.63 11.84 4.10
CA LYS A 360 23.05 11.68 4.44
C LYS A 360 23.55 12.89 5.24
N ASN A 361 23.20 14.10 4.82
CA ASN A 361 23.83 15.34 5.30
C ASN A 361 22.95 16.10 6.31
N GLN A 362 22.57 15.47 7.42
CA GLN A 362 21.93 16.21 8.52
C GLN A 362 23.00 16.88 9.40
N PRO A 363 22.87 18.19 9.70
CA PRO A 363 23.80 18.86 10.60
C PRO A 363 23.68 18.29 12.02
N PHE A 364 24.79 17.82 12.58
CA PHE A 364 24.80 17.35 13.97
C PHE A 364 25.08 18.52 14.91
N TYR A 365 24.04 19.00 15.59
CA TYR A 365 24.18 20.01 16.63
C TYR A 365 24.49 19.36 17.98
N LYS A 366 25.41 19.97 18.73
CA LYS A 366 25.83 19.49 20.05
C LYS A 366 24.61 19.26 20.97
N LEU A 367 24.55 18.07 21.56
CA LEU A 367 23.51 17.60 22.50
C LEU A 367 22.10 17.53 21.92
N GLN A 368 21.94 17.71 20.61
CA GLN A 368 20.67 17.47 19.93
C GLN A 368 20.65 16.04 19.39
N GLU A 369 19.52 15.36 19.59
CA GLU A 369 19.30 14.05 18.97
C GLU A 369 19.02 14.24 17.48
N VAL A 370 19.81 13.55 16.67
CA VAL A 370 19.62 13.44 15.23
C VAL A 370 19.11 12.04 14.93
N LYS A 371 17.98 11.94 14.23
CA LYS A 371 17.36 10.66 13.84
C LYS A 371 17.54 10.45 12.34
N ILE A 372 18.15 9.34 11.95
CA ILE A 372 18.41 8.98 10.56
C ILE A 372 17.59 7.74 10.22
N LEU A 373 16.74 7.84 9.20
CA LEU A 373 16.01 6.69 8.67
C LEU A 373 16.93 5.85 7.78
N ALA A 374 16.99 4.56 8.09
CA ALA A 374 17.76 3.58 7.36
C ALA A 374 16.85 2.46 6.84
N GLN A 375 16.99 2.12 5.56
CA GLN A 375 16.28 1.01 4.93
C GLN A 375 17.25 -0.07 4.49
N PHE A 376 16.91 -1.32 4.79
CA PHE A 376 17.58 -2.52 4.32
C PHE A 376 16.67 -3.31 3.37
N LEU A 377 17.28 -4.05 2.44
CA LEU A 377 16.56 -4.98 1.56
C LEU A 377 16.30 -6.32 2.24
N ASN A 378 17.17 -6.71 3.17
CA ASN A 378 17.05 -7.91 3.99
C ASN A 378 16.86 -7.51 5.44
N ASP A 379 16.17 -8.36 6.20
CA ASP A 379 16.11 -8.17 7.63
C ASP A 379 17.45 -8.52 8.26
N VAL A 380 17.90 -7.70 9.20
CA VAL A 380 19.14 -7.95 9.95
C VAL A 380 18.76 -8.39 11.35
N GLU A 381 18.73 -9.70 11.54
CA GLU A 381 18.49 -10.31 12.85
C GLU A 381 19.81 -10.49 13.63
N SER A 382 19.71 -10.56 14.96
CA SER A 382 20.84 -10.82 15.86
C SER A 382 22.06 -9.94 15.57
N ILE A 383 21.82 -8.63 15.50
CA ILE A 383 22.86 -7.62 15.25
C ILE A 383 23.88 -7.68 16.39
N SER A 384 25.15 -7.94 16.03
CA SER A 384 26.28 -8.03 16.96
C SER A 384 27.03 -6.70 17.06
N SER A 385 27.24 -6.02 15.93
CA SER A 385 27.95 -4.74 15.90
C SER A 385 27.48 -3.83 14.76
N ILE A 386 27.78 -2.56 14.90
CA ILE A 386 27.59 -1.53 13.87
C ILE A 386 28.96 -1.02 13.42
N GLY A 387 29.24 -1.13 12.12
CA GLY A 387 30.37 -0.45 11.47
C GLY A 387 29.95 0.99 11.17
N LEU A 388 30.65 1.97 11.72
CA LEU A 388 30.28 3.39 11.66
C LEU A 388 31.44 4.22 11.11
N THR A 389 31.14 5.11 10.17
CA THR A 389 32.12 6.04 9.57
C THR A 389 31.52 7.43 9.47
N TYR A 390 32.28 8.45 9.87
CA TYR A 390 31.92 9.86 9.70
C TYR A 390 32.75 10.51 8.60
N PHE A 391 32.09 11.36 7.80
CA PHE A 391 32.68 12.11 6.70
C PHE A 391 32.34 13.59 6.84
N GLN A 392 33.34 14.45 6.96
CA GLN A 392 33.18 15.90 7.01
C GLN A 392 33.06 16.48 5.59
N SER A 393 32.04 17.30 5.32
CA SER A 393 31.81 17.83 3.95
C SER A 393 32.68 19.05 3.62
N SER A 394 32.96 19.92 4.59
CA SER A 394 33.62 21.23 4.36
C SER A 394 35.13 21.20 4.38
N ASN A 395 35.75 20.20 5.02
CA ASN A 395 37.19 20.22 5.29
C ASN A 395 37.87 18.90 4.89
N LEU A 396 38.20 18.79 3.60
CA LEU A 396 38.83 17.59 2.99
C LEU A 396 40.24 17.27 3.54
N GLN A 397 40.86 18.17 4.31
CA GLN A 397 42.25 18.05 4.79
C GLN A 397 42.42 17.56 6.23
N CYS A 398 41.35 17.35 7.01
CA CYS A 398 41.50 16.97 8.42
C CYS A 398 41.54 15.44 8.65
N SER A 399 42.55 14.75 8.13
CA SER A 399 42.74 13.30 8.36
C SER A 399 42.96 12.91 9.83
N THR A 400 43.28 13.88 10.69
CA THR A 400 43.50 13.68 12.13
C THR A 400 42.33 14.13 13.01
N CYS A 401 41.24 14.64 12.41
CA CYS A 401 40.06 15.06 13.17
C CYS A 401 39.46 13.88 13.94
N LYS A 402 39.07 14.15 15.18
CA LYS A 402 38.39 13.21 16.06
C LYS A 402 37.05 13.77 16.46
N TYR A 403 36.03 12.93 16.41
CA TYR A 403 34.64 13.29 16.70
C TYR A 403 34.13 12.45 17.86
N ARG A 404 33.32 13.08 18.73
CA ARG A 404 32.78 12.42 19.91
C ARG A 404 31.26 12.34 19.84
N ILE A 405 30.74 11.12 19.92
CA ILE A 405 29.32 10.81 20.01
C ILE A 405 29.02 10.37 21.45
N GLN A 406 28.06 11.03 22.10
CA GLN A 406 27.63 10.70 23.46
C GLN A 406 26.90 9.36 23.49
N SER A 407 25.93 9.21 22.60
CA SER A 407 25.09 8.03 22.51
C SER A 407 24.65 7.78 21.09
N LEU A 408 24.57 6.50 20.76
CA LEU A 408 24.02 5.96 19.54
C LEU A 408 22.96 4.93 19.95
N MET A 409 21.77 5.03 19.36
CA MET A 409 20.68 4.08 19.53
C MET A 409 20.17 3.64 18.17
N LEU A 410 20.07 2.33 17.97
CA LEU A 410 19.48 1.71 16.80
C LEU A 410 18.18 1.03 17.21
N LYS A 411 17.06 1.42 16.60
CA LYS A 411 15.74 0.84 16.87
C LYS A 411 15.13 0.32 15.57
N SER A 412 14.65 -0.93 15.59
CA SER A 412 13.87 -1.46 14.48
C SER A 412 12.48 -0.81 14.47
N LEU A 413 12.11 -0.24 13.33
CA LEU A 413 10.78 0.30 13.10
C LEU A 413 9.86 -0.77 12.53
N THR A 414 10.37 -1.62 11.62
CA THR A 414 9.59 -2.74 11.04
C THR A 414 9.20 -3.79 12.07
N TYR A 415 10.06 -4.03 13.07
CA TYR A 415 9.81 -4.97 14.18
C TYR A 415 9.97 -4.26 15.54
N PRO A 416 8.98 -3.46 15.96
CA PRO A 416 9.09 -2.60 17.15
C PRO A 416 9.21 -3.37 18.46
N LYS A 417 8.87 -4.67 18.46
CA LYS A 417 9.06 -5.57 19.62
C LYS A 417 10.54 -5.93 19.86
N ARG A 418 11.43 -5.72 18.89
CA ARG A 418 12.87 -5.93 19.09
C ARG A 418 13.40 -4.85 20.03
N PRO A 419 14.16 -5.23 21.08
CA PRO A 419 14.73 -4.25 21.99
C PRO A 419 15.68 -3.31 21.22
N PRO A 420 15.66 -2.01 21.50
CA PRO A 420 16.61 -1.09 20.91
C PRO A 420 18.03 -1.41 21.37
N LEU A 421 18.99 -1.16 20.49
CA LEU A 421 20.41 -1.43 20.70
C LEU A 421 21.17 -0.11 20.87
N CYS A 422 22.04 -0.02 21.86
CA CYS A 422 22.71 1.23 22.24
C CYS A 422 24.23 1.06 22.36
N ARG A 423 24.94 2.18 22.15
CA ARG A 423 26.35 2.36 22.50
C ARG A 423 26.60 3.79 22.97
N TYR A 424 27.48 3.96 23.95
CA TYR A 424 27.78 5.25 24.56
C TYR A 424 29.27 5.59 24.43
N ASN A 425 29.59 6.89 24.52
CA ASN A 425 30.95 7.43 24.57
C ASN A 425 31.85 6.94 23.42
N ILE A 426 31.41 7.17 22.19
CA ILE A 426 32.10 6.73 20.98
C ILE A 426 33.05 7.82 20.50
N ALA A 427 34.27 7.43 20.12
CA ALA A 427 35.22 8.27 19.43
C ALA A 427 35.41 7.78 17.99
N LEU A 428 35.17 8.66 17.03
CA LEU A 428 35.42 8.41 15.61
C LEU A 428 36.60 9.25 15.15
N LYS A 429 37.30 8.79 14.11
CA LYS A 429 38.21 9.63 13.33
C LYS A 429 37.64 9.84 11.94
N GLU A 430 38.04 10.93 11.30
CA GLU A 430 37.63 11.26 9.94
C GLU A 430 37.91 10.11 8.98
N LYS A 431 36.87 9.64 8.26
CA LYS A 431 36.96 8.58 7.23
C LYS A 431 37.47 7.20 7.71
N GLU A 432 37.58 6.98 9.01
CA GLU A 432 37.95 5.68 9.59
C GLU A 432 36.68 4.92 9.98
N GLU A 433 36.53 3.69 9.46
CA GLU A 433 35.44 2.80 9.86
C GLU A 433 35.76 2.14 11.20
N VAL A 434 34.82 2.24 12.14
CA VAL A 434 34.94 1.63 13.46
C VAL A 434 33.77 0.68 13.70
N PHE A 435 34.06 -0.56 14.06
CA PHE A 435 33.06 -1.51 14.50
C PHE A 435 32.82 -1.39 16.00
N LEU A 436 31.56 -1.21 16.36
CA LEU A 436 31.11 -1.00 17.73
C LEU A 436 30.14 -2.12 18.10
N ASN A 437 30.48 -2.88 19.14
CA ASN A 437 29.53 -3.83 19.72
C ASN A 437 28.35 -3.06 20.30
N LEU A 438 27.14 -3.56 20.04
CA LEU A 438 25.91 -2.97 20.51
C LEU A 438 25.32 -3.78 21.66
N ASP A 439 24.90 -3.10 22.71
CA ASP A 439 24.23 -3.72 23.85
C ASP A 439 22.74 -3.37 23.84
N THR A 440 21.90 -4.18 24.47
CA THR A 440 20.49 -3.79 24.66
C THR A 440 20.43 -2.51 25.49
N CYS A 441 19.69 -1.51 25.02
CA CYS A 441 19.57 -0.24 25.74
C CYS A 441 19.03 -0.48 27.14
N THR A 442 19.69 0.09 28.16
CA THR A 442 19.14 0.10 29.51
C THR A 442 17.99 1.10 29.56
N PRO A 443 16.81 0.73 30.10
CA PRO A 443 15.73 1.68 30.31
C PRO A 443 16.26 2.79 31.23
N LYS A 444 16.07 4.05 30.84
CA LYS A 444 16.31 5.17 31.74
C LYS A 444 15.45 4.91 32.99
N LYS A 445 16.08 4.70 34.14
CA LYS A 445 15.38 4.79 35.42
C LYS A 445 14.77 6.20 35.46
N THR A 446 13.45 6.24 35.40
CA THR A 446 12.67 7.48 35.47
C THR A 446 12.73 8.03 36.87
#